data_AF-A0A2T2S499-F1
#
_entry.id   AF-A0A2T2S499-F1
#
_cell.length_a   1.000
_cell.length_b   1.000
_cell.length_c   1.000
_cell.angle_alpha   90.00
_cell.angle_beta   90.00
_cell.angle_gamma   90.00
#
_symmetry.space_group_name_H-M   'P 1'
#
loop_
_entity.id
_entity.type
_entity.pdbx_description
1 polymer ?
#
loop_
_entity_poly.entity_id
_entity_poly.type
_entity_poly.pdbx_seq_one_letter_code
_entity_poly.pdbx_strand_id
1 'polypeptide(L)'
;MEEFVKNRSTVGQEVPSGQGKRSVHTKFKLSEDALQAKEALAEHWGVTQKEVAEMAAQITASVLEDEDEETRRWFVENASDQPGDLVRKTHVVSRDTKSFLETSASDLELTRDQFFDASLRLTHKIVQFLREAQLERHEEQLSHLHALLEQAEAIEADLQEETTAVDPLNPAVTAVRRQIEAIVDDIEDELERGVPLGRTHEFTRGDS
;
A
#
# COMPACT_ATOMS: atom_id res chain seq x y z
N MET A 1 2.19 8.71 -15.51
CA MET A 1 2.69 8.65 -14.13
C MET A 1 1.53 8.77 -13.13
N GLU A 2 0.71 9.82 -13.18
CA GLU A 2 -0.53 9.92 -12.37
C GLU A 2 -1.57 8.81 -12.67
N GLU A 3 -1.69 8.40 -13.94
CA GLU A 3 -2.59 7.31 -14.36
C GLU A 3 -2.17 5.94 -13.79
N PHE A 4 -0.86 5.76 -13.57
CA PHE A 4 -0.29 4.56 -12.96
C PHE A 4 -0.66 4.44 -11.48
N VAL A 5 -0.63 5.57 -10.77
CA VAL A 5 -1.01 5.66 -9.35
C VAL A 5 -2.53 5.51 -9.19
N LYS A 6 -3.33 6.12 -10.06
CA LYS A 6 -4.81 6.01 -10.04
C LYS A 6 -5.29 4.58 -10.28
N ASN A 7 -4.74 3.88 -11.26
CA ASN A 7 -5.15 2.50 -11.58
C ASN A 7 -4.66 1.47 -10.55
N ARG A 8 -3.66 1.81 -9.72
CA ARG A 8 -2.99 0.89 -8.79
C ARG A 8 -3.10 1.27 -7.32
N SER A 9 -3.94 2.26 -6.98
CA SER A 9 -4.20 2.67 -5.59
C SER A 9 -4.79 1.54 -4.71
N THR A 10 -5.27 0.44 -5.32
CA THR A 10 -5.80 -0.75 -4.65
C THR A 10 -4.81 -1.93 -4.61
N VAL A 11 -3.57 -1.76 -5.08
CA VAL A 11 -2.56 -2.84 -5.11
C VAL A 11 -2.28 -3.34 -3.69
N GLY A 12 -2.79 -4.53 -3.40
CA GLY A 12 -2.63 -5.21 -2.12
C GLY A 12 -3.84 -5.17 -1.17
N GLN A 13 -4.98 -4.59 -1.57
CA GLN A 13 -6.19 -4.58 -0.73
C GLN A 13 -7.03 -5.86 -0.83
N GLU A 14 -6.93 -6.62 -1.92
CA GLU A 14 -7.55 -7.94 -2.01
C GLU A 14 -6.61 -9.02 -1.48
N VAL A 15 -6.77 -9.36 -0.20
CA VAL A 15 -6.08 -10.51 0.40
C VAL A 15 -6.64 -11.78 -0.26
N PRO A 16 -5.81 -12.65 -0.86
CA PRO A 16 -6.30 -13.89 -1.43
C PRO A 16 -7.02 -14.72 -0.36
N SER A 17 -8.28 -15.07 -0.61
CA SER A 17 -9.09 -15.85 0.34
C SER A 17 -8.42 -17.21 0.59
N GLY A 18 -7.80 -17.35 1.77
CA GLY A 18 -6.97 -18.50 2.16
C GLY A 18 -7.72 -19.82 2.35
N GLN A 19 -8.97 -19.94 1.91
CA GLN A 19 -9.77 -21.15 2.08
C GLN A 19 -9.37 -22.22 1.05
N GLY A 20 -8.44 -23.10 1.44
CA GLY A 20 -8.33 -24.45 0.86
C GLY A 20 -7.13 -24.76 -0.04
N LYS A 21 -6.25 -23.79 -0.35
CA LYS A 21 -5.07 -24.07 -1.19
C LYS A 21 -3.98 -24.83 -0.41
N ARG A 22 -3.67 -26.06 -0.83
CA ARG A 22 -2.58 -26.88 -0.24
C ARG A 22 -1.25 -26.12 -0.30
N SER A 23 -0.66 -25.89 0.86
CA SER A 23 0.63 -25.21 0.99
C SER A 23 1.77 -26.20 0.74
N VAL A 24 2.86 -25.71 0.14
CA VAL A 24 4.07 -26.48 -0.13
C VAL A 24 5.28 -25.76 0.43
N HIS A 25 6.23 -26.54 0.94
CA HIS A 25 7.53 -26.04 1.38
C HIS A 25 8.50 -26.17 0.20
N THR A 26 8.98 -25.04 -0.31
CA THR A 26 9.91 -24.98 -1.44
C THR A 26 11.15 -24.21 -1.03
N LYS A 27 12.32 -24.68 -1.46
CA LYS A 27 13.57 -23.93 -1.29
C LYS A 27 13.73 -22.93 -2.43
N PHE A 28 14.00 -21.69 -2.08
CA PHE A 28 14.39 -20.61 -3.00
C PHE A 28 15.76 -20.06 -2.59
N LYS A 29 16.53 -19.60 -3.56
CA LYS A 29 17.73 -18.77 -3.36
C LYS A 29 17.36 -17.32 -3.64
N LEU A 30 17.29 -16.51 -2.59
CA LEU A 30 16.90 -15.11 -2.68
C LEU A 30 18.04 -14.23 -2.17
N SER A 31 18.18 -13.05 -2.77
CA SER A 31 19.03 -11.97 -2.27
C SER A 31 18.56 -11.50 -0.89
N GLU A 32 19.46 -10.87 -0.14
CA GLU A 32 19.12 -10.22 1.12
C GLU A 32 18.04 -9.14 0.92
N ASP A 33 18.17 -8.34 -0.14
CA ASP A 33 17.19 -7.31 -0.51
C ASP A 33 15.79 -7.90 -0.72
N ALA A 34 15.67 -9.03 -1.43
CA ALA A 34 14.38 -9.69 -1.63
C ALA A 34 13.79 -10.23 -0.32
N LEU A 35 14.64 -10.71 0.60
CA LEU A 35 14.18 -11.17 1.92
C LEU A 35 13.69 -10.00 2.79
N GLN A 36 14.42 -8.89 2.82
CA GLN A 36 14.01 -7.68 3.53
C GLN A 36 12.72 -7.10 2.94
N ALA A 37 12.64 -7.02 1.60
CA ALA A 37 11.43 -6.61 0.89
C ALA A 37 10.23 -7.47 1.28
N LYS A 38 10.43 -8.79 1.39
CA LYS A 38 9.36 -9.71 1.78
C LYS A 38 8.87 -9.48 3.22
N GLU A 39 9.77 -9.16 4.14
CA GLU A 39 9.42 -8.81 5.52
C GLU A 39 8.66 -7.48 5.58
N ALA A 40 9.16 -6.44 4.90
CA ALA A 40 8.52 -5.13 4.82
C ALA A 40 7.13 -5.19 4.18
N LEU A 41 6.95 -5.99 3.12
CA LEU A 41 5.65 -6.19 2.48
C LEU A 41 4.65 -6.92 3.38
N ALA A 42 5.11 -7.89 4.19
CA ALA A 42 4.25 -8.59 5.15
C ALA A 42 3.71 -7.63 6.20
N GLU A 43 4.59 -6.80 6.75
CA GLU A 43 4.23 -5.76 7.72
C GLU A 43 3.28 -4.73 7.10
N HIS A 44 3.58 -4.26 5.89
CA HIS A 44 2.74 -3.28 5.20
C HIS A 44 1.31 -3.75 4.99
N TRP A 45 1.13 -4.97 4.47
CA TRP A 45 -0.20 -5.49 4.16
C TRP A 45 -0.88 -6.13 5.37
N GLY A 46 -0.16 -6.35 6.48
CA GLY A 46 -0.68 -7.06 7.64
C GLY A 46 -0.97 -8.54 7.34
N VAL A 47 -0.21 -9.16 6.42
CA VAL A 47 -0.44 -10.53 5.94
C VAL A 47 0.73 -11.46 6.26
N THR A 48 0.51 -12.76 6.11
CA THR A 48 1.56 -13.76 6.33
C THR A 48 2.61 -13.74 5.22
N GLN A 49 3.82 -14.20 5.55
CA GLN A 49 4.92 -14.42 4.60
C GLN A 49 4.56 -15.33 3.40
N LYS A 50 3.54 -16.17 3.53
CA LYS A 50 3.02 -17.00 2.44
C LYS A 50 2.20 -16.14 1.47
N GLU A 51 1.31 -15.31 2.00
CA GLU A 51 0.44 -14.42 1.21
C GLU A 51 1.26 -13.37 0.46
N VAL A 52 2.30 -12.82 1.08
CA VAL A 52 3.23 -11.89 0.40
C VAL A 52 3.81 -12.49 -0.88
N ALA A 53 4.19 -13.78 -0.85
CA ALA A 53 4.76 -14.43 -2.02
C ALA A 53 3.74 -14.59 -3.16
N GLU A 54 2.48 -14.82 -2.83
CA GLU A 54 1.38 -14.92 -3.80
C GLU A 54 1.07 -13.55 -4.40
N MET A 55 0.92 -12.53 -3.55
CA MET A 55 0.62 -11.16 -3.96
C MET A 55 1.75 -10.55 -4.80
N ALA A 56 3.01 -10.67 -4.37
CA ALA A 56 4.14 -10.12 -5.12
C ALA A 56 4.29 -10.73 -6.52
N ALA A 57 4.05 -12.05 -6.65
CA ALA A 57 4.09 -12.72 -7.94
C ALA A 57 2.94 -12.25 -8.85
N GLN A 58 1.72 -12.15 -8.32
CA GLN A 58 0.55 -11.70 -9.07
C GLN A 58 0.66 -10.24 -9.51
N ILE A 59 1.08 -9.35 -8.60
CA ILE A 59 1.33 -7.93 -8.89
C ILE A 59 2.36 -7.82 -10.00
N THR A 60 3.48 -8.52 -9.89
CA THR A 60 4.54 -8.50 -10.90
C THR A 60 4.03 -8.96 -12.26
N ALA A 61 3.27 -10.05 -12.33
CA ALA A 61 2.72 -10.51 -13.60
C ALA A 61 1.72 -9.53 -14.22
N SER A 62 0.82 -8.96 -13.40
CA SER A 62 -0.08 -7.90 -13.87
C SER A 62 0.68 -6.69 -14.39
N VAL A 63 1.76 -6.28 -13.71
CA VAL A 63 2.65 -5.23 -14.22
C VAL A 63 3.21 -5.63 -15.58
N LEU A 64 3.77 -6.83 -15.73
CA LEU A 64 4.40 -7.24 -16.97
C LEU A 64 3.42 -7.52 -18.13
N GLU A 65 2.14 -7.78 -17.84
CA GLU A 65 1.09 -7.96 -18.85
C GLU A 65 0.67 -6.64 -19.50
N ASP A 66 0.61 -5.56 -18.73
CA ASP A 66 0.14 -4.24 -19.18
C ASP A 66 1.25 -3.39 -19.82
N GLU A 67 2.51 -3.75 -19.60
CA GLU A 67 3.67 -2.93 -19.96
C GLU A 67 4.28 -3.28 -21.31
N ASP A 68 5.03 -2.33 -21.86
CA ASP A 68 5.74 -2.52 -23.11
C ASP A 68 6.93 -3.50 -23.02
N GLU A 69 7.43 -3.89 -24.19
CA GLU A 69 8.55 -4.82 -24.33
C GLU A 69 9.85 -4.27 -23.71
N GLU A 70 10.01 -2.95 -23.61
CA GLU A 70 11.17 -2.33 -22.98
C GLU A 70 11.18 -2.57 -21.48
N THR A 71 10.04 -2.36 -20.83
CA THR A 71 9.85 -2.59 -19.39
C THR A 71 10.01 -4.07 -19.04
N ARG A 72 9.45 -4.96 -19.88
CA ARG A 72 9.62 -6.41 -19.72
C ARG A 72 11.10 -6.81 -19.83
N ARG A 73 11.83 -6.26 -20.80
CA ARG A 73 13.27 -6.52 -20.95
C ARG A 73 14.06 -6.01 -19.76
N TRP A 74 13.77 -4.80 -19.29
CA TRP A 74 14.40 -4.23 -18.10
C TRP A 74 14.18 -5.11 -16.87
N PHE A 75 12.97 -5.64 -16.68
CA PHE A 75 12.68 -6.57 -15.59
C PHE A 75 13.52 -7.84 -15.71
N VAL A 76 13.63 -8.44 -16.90
CA VAL A 76 14.43 -9.66 -17.13
C VAL A 76 15.90 -9.42 -16.87
N GLU A 77 16.46 -8.31 -17.34
CA GLU A 77 17.86 -7.93 -17.08
C GLU A 77 18.12 -7.77 -15.57
N ASN A 78 17.22 -7.08 -14.87
CA ASN A 78 17.34 -6.86 -13.42
C ASN A 78 17.10 -8.13 -12.59
N ALA A 79 16.26 -9.05 -13.08
CA ALA A 79 16.02 -10.34 -12.45
C ALA A 79 17.19 -11.30 -12.65
N SER A 80 17.85 -11.22 -13.81
CA SER A 80 18.99 -12.05 -14.15
C SER A 80 20.22 -11.72 -13.30
N ASP A 81 20.43 -10.43 -13.03
CA ASP A 81 21.50 -9.90 -12.18
C ASP A 81 21.04 -9.73 -10.73
N GLN A 82 20.83 -10.85 -10.03
CA GLN A 82 20.38 -10.81 -8.64
C GLN A 82 21.42 -10.11 -7.75
N PRO A 83 21.00 -9.09 -6.96
CA PRO A 83 21.94 -8.33 -6.14
C PRO A 83 22.44 -9.12 -4.93
N GLY A 84 23.70 -8.89 -4.56
CA GLY A 84 24.28 -9.35 -3.30
C GLY A 84 24.39 -10.87 -3.15
N ASP A 85 24.56 -11.32 -1.90
CA ASP A 85 24.70 -12.73 -1.58
C ASP A 85 23.35 -13.46 -1.59
N LEU A 86 23.32 -14.63 -2.25
CA LEU A 86 22.10 -15.44 -2.34
C LEU A 86 21.98 -16.40 -1.16
N VAL A 87 20.91 -16.25 -0.39
CA VAL A 87 20.60 -17.09 0.76
C VAL A 87 19.55 -18.12 0.39
N ARG A 88 19.88 -19.41 0.57
CA ARG A 88 18.94 -20.51 0.32
C ARG A 88 18.10 -20.80 1.57
N LYS A 89 16.82 -20.43 1.55
CA LYS A 89 15.87 -20.72 2.63
C LYS A 89 14.67 -21.52 2.14
N THR A 90 13.97 -22.17 3.07
CA THR A 90 12.70 -22.85 2.79
C THR A 90 11.58 -21.84 3.00
N HIS A 91 10.74 -21.66 1.99
CA HIS A 91 9.59 -20.77 2.04
C HIS A 91 8.30 -21.56 1.85
N VAL A 92 7.26 -21.12 2.54
CA VAL A 92 5.91 -21.65 2.38
C VAL A 92 5.20 -20.84 1.31
N VAL A 93 4.70 -21.52 0.28
CA VAL A 93 3.90 -20.92 -0.80
C VAL A 93 2.71 -21.83 -1.10
N SER A 94 1.67 -21.32 -1.76
CA SER A 94 0.62 -22.21 -2.27
C SER A 94 1.15 -23.05 -3.44
N ARG A 95 0.54 -24.22 -3.71
CA ARG A 95 0.90 -25.02 -4.89
C ARG A 95 0.69 -24.23 -6.19
N ASP A 96 -0.35 -23.42 -6.24
CA ASP A 96 -0.69 -22.60 -7.39
C ASP A 96 0.37 -21.51 -7.59
N THR A 97 0.75 -20.80 -6.53
CA THR A 97 1.85 -19.82 -6.57
C THR A 97 3.16 -20.46 -7.02
N LYS A 98 3.48 -21.67 -6.54
CA LYS A 98 4.68 -22.38 -7.00
C LYS A 98 4.62 -22.64 -8.50
N SER A 99 3.51 -23.19 -9.00
CA SER A 99 3.33 -23.48 -10.43
C SER A 99 3.39 -22.20 -11.26
N PHE A 100 2.76 -21.13 -10.75
CA PHE A 100 2.74 -19.82 -11.38
C PHE A 100 4.16 -19.24 -11.52
N LEU A 101 4.94 -19.23 -10.43
CA LEU A 101 6.34 -18.80 -10.46
C LEU A 101 7.17 -19.62 -11.45
N GLU A 102 6.90 -20.92 -11.61
CA GLU A 102 7.59 -21.79 -12.56
C GLU A 102 7.24 -21.43 -14.01
N THR A 103 5.95 -21.23 -14.30
CA THR A 103 5.49 -20.82 -15.63
C THR A 103 5.99 -19.44 -16.01
N SER A 104 5.74 -18.42 -15.18
CA SER A 104 6.15 -17.03 -15.48
C SER A 104 7.66 -16.88 -15.62
N ALA A 105 8.45 -17.61 -14.82
CA ALA A 105 9.89 -17.61 -14.99
C ALA A 105 10.30 -18.24 -16.34
N SER A 106 9.67 -19.36 -16.72
CA SER A 106 9.95 -20.02 -18.00
C SER A 106 9.60 -19.13 -19.20
N ASP A 107 8.49 -18.39 -19.15
CA ASP A 107 8.05 -17.49 -20.23
C ASP A 107 9.01 -16.31 -20.43
N LEU A 108 9.79 -15.97 -19.40
CA LEU A 108 10.76 -14.88 -19.39
C LEU A 108 12.21 -15.37 -19.48
N GLU A 109 12.44 -16.66 -19.74
CA GLU A 109 13.77 -17.29 -19.77
C GLU A 109 14.57 -17.12 -18.45
N LEU A 110 13.88 -16.98 -17.33
CA LEU A 110 14.44 -16.84 -15.99
C LEU A 110 14.36 -18.16 -15.21
N THR A 111 15.20 -18.29 -14.18
CA THR A 111 14.95 -19.29 -13.15
C THR A 111 13.81 -18.84 -12.24
N ARG A 112 13.07 -19.80 -11.67
CA ARG A 112 12.02 -19.54 -10.68
C ARG A 112 12.52 -18.70 -9.49
N ASP A 113 13.78 -18.91 -9.08
CA ASP A 113 14.39 -18.18 -7.97
C ASP A 113 14.67 -16.71 -8.35
N GLN A 114 15.19 -16.45 -9.57
CA GLN A 114 15.39 -15.09 -10.10
C GLN A 114 14.07 -14.33 -10.25
N PHE A 115 13.05 -14.98 -10.84
CA PHE A 115 11.74 -14.37 -11.01
C PHE A 115 11.12 -14.01 -9.66
N PHE A 116 11.17 -14.92 -8.69
CA PHE A 116 10.59 -14.68 -7.37
C PHE A 116 11.33 -13.57 -6.61
N ASP A 117 12.66 -13.56 -6.67
CA ASP A 117 13.49 -12.51 -6.10
C ASP A 117 13.16 -11.12 -6.67
N ALA A 118 13.13 -11.01 -8.00
CA ALA A 118 12.80 -9.77 -8.69
C ALA A 118 11.37 -9.33 -8.41
N SER A 119 10.42 -10.26 -8.31
CA SER A 119 9.02 -9.96 -7.98
C SER A 119 8.89 -9.29 -6.61
N LEU A 120 9.60 -9.80 -5.60
CA LEU A 120 9.62 -9.22 -4.25
C LEU A 120 10.22 -7.82 -4.27
N ARG A 121 11.38 -7.64 -4.92
CA ARG A 121 12.05 -6.34 -5.02
C ARG A 121 11.22 -5.31 -5.79
N LEU A 122 10.64 -5.70 -6.92
CA LEU A 122 9.78 -4.83 -7.73
C LEU A 122 8.55 -4.40 -6.94
N THR A 123 7.84 -5.36 -6.34
CA THR A 123 6.62 -5.06 -5.60
C THR A 123 6.90 -4.14 -4.40
N HIS A 124 8.00 -4.36 -3.69
CA HIS A 124 8.42 -3.48 -2.61
C HIS A 124 8.72 -2.06 -3.10
N LYS A 125 9.43 -1.90 -4.23
CA LYS A 125 9.67 -0.58 -4.84
C LYS A 125 8.39 0.11 -5.27
N ILE A 126 7.44 -0.62 -5.86
CA ILE A 126 6.12 -0.08 -6.23
C ILE A 126 5.40 0.44 -4.99
N VAL A 127 5.38 -0.36 -3.92
CA VAL A 127 4.77 0.06 -2.64
C VAL A 127 5.45 1.32 -2.10
N GLN A 128 6.78 1.37 -2.05
CA GLN A 128 7.51 2.55 -1.58
C GLN A 128 7.16 3.80 -2.39
N PHE A 129 7.18 3.70 -3.72
CA PHE A 129 6.81 4.79 -4.61
C PHE A 129 5.38 5.27 -4.38
N LEU A 130 4.42 4.35 -4.22
CA LEU A 130 3.02 4.71 -3.96
C LEU A 130 2.84 5.40 -2.61
N ARG A 131 3.59 4.97 -1.57
CA ARG A 131 3.58 5.59 -0.26
C ARG A 131 4.14 7.01 -0.33
N GLU A 132 5.29 7.20 -0.95
CA GLU A 132 5.89 8.53 -1.14
C GLU A 132 4.94 9.46 -1.89
N ALA A 133 4.34 8.99 -2.99
CA ALA A 133 3.36 9.77 -3.76
C ALA A 133 2.06 10.04 -3.00
N GLN A 134 1.70 9.24 -1.99
CA GLN A 134 0.58 9.54 -1.11
C GLN A 134 0.95 10.65 -0.12
N LEU A 135 2.12 10.55 0.53
CA LEU A 135 2.60 11.54 1.48
C LEU A 135 2.72 12.92 0.82
N GLU A 136 3.33 13.00 -0.36
CA GLU A 136 3.46 14.25 -1.11
C GLU A 136 2.08 14.88 -1.41
N ARG A 137 1.11 14.07 -1.86
CA ARG A 137 -0.26 14.56 -2.09
C ARG A 137 -0.92 15.06 -0.82
N HIS A 138 -0.73 14.38 0.31
CA HIS A 138 -1.33 14.77 1.57
C HIS A 138 -0.68 16.04 2.15
N GLU A 139 0.64 16.20 1.99
CA GLU A 139 1.37 17.43 2.31
C GLU A 139 0.83 18.63 1.51
N GLU A 140 0.59 18.46 0.20
CA GLU A 140 -0.01 19.51 -0.63
C GLU A 140 -1.43 19.90 -0.16
N GLN A 141 -2.23 18.92 0.29
CA GLN A 141 -3.60 19.17 0.76
C GLN A 141 -3.67 19.72 2.18
N LEU A 142 -2.62 19.56 3.00
CA LEU A 142 -2.63 19.96 4.41
C LEU A 142 -2.95 21.45 4.58
N SER A 143 -2.41 22.31 3.71
CA SER A 143 -2.69 23.74 3.73
C SER A 143 -4.18 24.08 3.52
N HIS A 144 -4.87 23.32 2.66
CA HIS A 144 -6.31 23.48 2.43
C HIS A 144 -7.13 22.98 3.63
N LEU A 145 -6.67 21.92 4.31
CA LEU A 145 -7.35 21.38 5.48
C LEU A 145 -7.21 22.31 6.70
N HIS A 146 -6.05 22.94 6.89
CA HIS A 146 -5.93 24.01 7.90
C HIS A 146 -6.86 25.19 7.60
N ALA A 147 -6.93 25.64 6.35
CA ALA A 147 -7.83 26.72 5.98
C ALA A 147 -9.31 26.36 6.22
N LEU A 148 -9.68 25.08 6.04
CA LEU A 148 -11.01 24.57 6.36
C LEU A 148 -11.26 24.54 7.88
N LEU A 149 -10.26 24.13 8.68
CA LEU A 149 -10.34 24.13 10.14
C LEU A 149 -10.50 25.55 10.69
N GLU A 150 -9.71 26.51 10.21
CA GLU A 150 -9.84 27.93 10.58
C GLU A 150 -11.24 28.49 10.27
N GLN A 151 -11.82 28.12 9.13
CA GLN A 151 -13.19 28.50 8.79
C GLN A 151 -14.22 27.88 9.73
N ALA A 152 -14.06 26.60 10.08
CA ALA A 152 -14.96 25.93 11.01
C ALA A 152 -14.87 26.54 12.43
N GLU A 153 -13.67 26.93 12.87
CA GLU A 153 -13.44 27.65 14.12
C GLU A 153 -14.09 29.03 14.14
N ALA A 154 -13.97 29.79 13.04
CA ALA A 154 -14.62 31.09 12.92
C ALA A 154 -16.15 30.97 12.98
N ILE A 155 -16.73 29.99 12.28
CA ILE A 155 -18.18 29.73 12.31
C ILE A 155 -18.63 29.32 13.71
N GLU A 156 -17.87 28.46 14.40
CA GLU A 156 -18.19 28.06 15.77
C GLU A 156 -18.16 29.27 16.73
N ALA A 157 -17.16 30.15 16.60
CA ALA A 157 -17.05 31.37 17.40
C ALA A 157 -18.23 32.33 17.16
N ASP A 158 -18.55 32.62 15.90
CA ASP A 158 -19.68 33.48 15.52
C ASP A 158 -21.00 32.90 16.07
N LEU A 159 -21.22 31.60 15.94
CA LEU A 159 -22.42 30.92 16.43
C LEU A 159 -22.52 31.00 17.96
N GLN A 160 -21.40 30.87 18.69
CA GLN A 160 -21.37 31.00 20.14
C GLN A 160 -21.69 32.42 20.63
N GLU A 161 -21.36 33.45 19.83
CA GLU A 161 -21.71 34.84 20.13
C GLU A 161 -23.18 35.17 19.83
N GLU A 162 -23.73 34.64 18.73
CA GLU A 162 -25.07 34.97 18.25
C GLU A 162 -26.19 34.10 18.84
N THR A 163 -25.87 32.89 19.28
CA THR A 163 -26.87 31.92 19.78
C THR A 163 -26.81 31.75 21.30
N THR A 164 -27.89 31.20 21.86
CA THR A 164 -27.87 30.80 23.27
C THR A 164 -27.24 29.42 23.42
N ALA A 165 -26.66 29.12 24.59
CA ALA A 165 -25.99 27.84 24.87
C ALA A 165 -26.88 26.58 24.70
N VAL A 166 -28.20 26.74 24.53
CA VAL A 166 -29.16 25.64 24.31
C VAL A 166 -29.51 25.49 22.82
N ASP A 167 -28.93 26.31 21.94
CA ASP A 167 -29.16 26.20 20.50
C ASP A 167 -28.63 24.84 19.99
N PRO A 168 -29.48 24.02 19.35
CA PRO A 168 -29.10 22.70 18.86
C PRO A 168 -28.03 22.73 17.75
N LEU A 169 -27.77 23.89 17.13
CA LEU A 169 -26.71 24.04 16.13
C LEU A 169 -25.31 24.03 16.75
N ASN A 170 -25.14 24.53 17.97
CA ASN A 170 -23.84 24.57 18.66
C ASN A 170 -23.14 23.20 18.71
N PRO A 171 -23.75 22.14 19.28
CA PRO A 171 -23.11 20.82 19.32
C PRO A 171 -22.85 20.22 17.93
N ALA A 172 -23.67 20.55 16.93
CA ALA A 172 -23.49 20.05 15.57
C ALA A 172 -22.27 20.69 14.89
N VAL A 173 -22.10 22.02 15.01
CA VAL A 173 -20.94 22.74 14.47
C VAL A 173 -19.66 22.33 15.20
N THR A 174 -19.68 22.21 16.53
CA THR A 174 -18.53 21.69 17.30
C THR A 174 -18.12 20.29 16.82
N ALA A 175 -19.09 19.41 16.51
CA ALA A 175 -18.79 18.07 16.03
C ALA A 175 -18.12 18.08 14.65
N VAL A 176 -18.57 18.96 13.74
CA VAL A 176 -17.93 19.14 12.42
C VAL A 176 -16.50 19.65 12.57
N ARG A 177 -16.28 20.69 13.39
CA ARG A 177 -14.93 21.23 13.64
C ARG A 177 -13.99 20.15 14.18
N ARG A 178 -14.42 19.41 15.21
CA ARG A 178 -13.62 18.32 15.80
C ARG A 178 -13.28 17.21 14.80
N GLN A 179 -14.18 16.93 13.86
CA GLN A 179 -13.91 15.94 12.83
C GLN A 179 -12.85 16.45 11.84
N ILE A 180 -12.89 17.73 11.47
CA ILE A 180 -11.87 18.35 10.62
C ILE A 180 -10.52 18.39 11.36
N GLU A 181 -10.51 18.78 12.63
CA GLU A 181 -9.32 18.76 13.50
C GLU A 181 -8.69 17.36 13.53
N ALA A 182 -9.49 16.32 13.78
CA ALA A 182 -8.99 14.95 13.77
C ALA A 182 -8.42 14.49 12.41
N ILE A 183 -8.90 15.03 11.29
CA ILE A 183 -8.35 14.75 9.94
C ILE A 183 -7.00 15.46 9.76
N VAL A 184 -6.91 16.73 10.20
CA VAL A 184 -5.66 17.50 10.15
C VAL A 184 -4.59 16.82 11.00
N ASP A 185 -4.90 16.52 12.27
CA ASP A 185 -3.99 15.87 13.21
C ASP A 185 -3.46 14.54 12.65
N ASP A 186 -4.32 13.75 12.02
CA ASP A 186 -3.94 12.47 11.42
C ASP A 186 -2.98 12.62 10.24
N ILE A 187 -3.19 13.63 9.40
CA ILE A 187 -2.33 13.89 8.26
C ILE A 187 -0.98 14.45 8.74
N GLU A 188 -0.98 15.32 9.74
CA GLU A 188 0.25 15.78 10.39
C GLU A 188 1.05 14.60 10.97
N ASP A 189 0.40 13.72 11.73
CA ASP A 189 1.01 12.49 12.28
C ASP A 189 1.55 11.57 11.16
N GLU A 190 0.82 11.40 10.06
CA GLU A 190 1.25 10.62 8.88
C GLU A 190 2.53 11.19 8.26
N LEU A 191 2.58 12.51 8.07
CA LEU A 191 3.73 13.21 7.47
C LEU A 191 4.94 13.20 8.39
N GLU A 192 4.75 13.41 9.71
CA GLU A 192 5.82 13.32 10.70
C GLU A 192 6.43 11.91 10.77
N ARG A 193 5.59 10.89 10.70
CA ARG A 193 6.02 9.48 10.82
C ARG A 193 6.47 8.90 9.48
N GLY A 194 6.12 9.51 8.36
CA GLY A 194 6.32 8.97 7.02
C GLY A 194 5.58 7.66 6.77
N VAL A 195 4.48 7.42 7.50
CA VAL A 195 3.70 6.18 7.41
C VAL A 195 2.29 6.53 6.98
N PRO A 196 1.84 6.05 5.79
CA PRO A 196 0.52 6.40 5.29
C PRO A 196 -0.65 6.03 6.21
N LEU A 197 -1.72 6.83 6.15
CA LEU A 197 -2.93 6.58 6.94
C LEU A 197 -3.55 5.22 6.63
N GLY A 198 -3.81 4.45 7.69
CA GLY A 198 -4.48 3.15 7.62
C GLY A 198 -5.99 3.21 7.91
N ARG A 199 -6.54 4.39 8.20
CA ARG A 199 -7.94 4.59 8.57
C ARG A 199 -8.64 5.59 7.67
N THR A 200 -9.91 5.32 7.39
CA THR A 200 -10.79 6.24 6.68
C THR A 200 -11.56 7.08 7.68
N HIS A 201 -11.70 8.38 7.43
CA HIS A 201 -12.57 9.24 8.19
C HIS A 201 -14.00 9.15 7.64
N GLU A 202 -14.85 8.36 8.29
CA GLU A 202 -16.28 8.32 7.98
C GLU A 202 -17.03 9.37 8.81
N PHE A 203 -17.81 10.21 8.13
CA PHE A 203 -18.86 10.97 8.79
C PHE A 203 -20.03 10.01 9.05
N THR A 204 -20.06 9.38 10.23
CA THR A 204 -21.21 8.57 10.62
C THR A 204 -22.43 9.49 10.72
N ARG A 205 -23.40 9.33 9.80
CA ARG A 205 -24.74 9.89 10.01
C ARG A 205 -25.30 9.22 11.24
N GLY A 206 -25.51 9.99 12.31
CA GLY A 206 -26.25 9.49 13.47
C GLY A 206 -27.65 9.10 13.02
N ASP A 207 -27.94 7.80 12.96
CA ASP A 207 -29.30 7.30 12.88
C ASP A 207 -30.04 7.82 14.11
N SER A 208 -30.95 8.76 13.88
CA SER A 208 -31.94 9.26 14.86
C SER A 208 -33.30 8.65 14.57
#